data_AF-A0A402AHZ8-F1
#
_entry.id   AF-A0A402AHZ8-F1
#
_cell.length_a   1.000
_cell.length_b   1.000
_cell.length_c   1.000
_cell.angle_alpha   90.00
_cell.angle_beta   90.00
_cell.angle_gamma   90.00
#
_symmetry.space_group_name_H-M   'P 1'
#
loop_
_entity.id
_entity.type
_entity.pdbx_description
1 polymer ?
#
loop_
_entity_poly.entity_id
_entity_poly.type
_entity_poly.pdbx_seq_one_letter_code
_entity_poly.pdbx_strand_id
1 'polypeptide(L)'
;MPKRRYTRYTFEDTQRAIQHQQWQAGVRVIAGTASANGRRIQIYSEKHRRNLWVVLLARSSHWYRYCLNTYDCGIEAIVAGTHDSCVSVPILAMDTLEWHEPYKTRFEHSLPLPKGLDIRQHPDRFELFRRSHYGHCVLVGALIVGRQEAIDRLMTFPPRTRRDIEGEVRRLRHRRPGRPLQLWDTIPKEH
;
A
#
# COMPACT_ATOMS: atom_id res chain seq x y z
N MET A 1 -1.55 14.87 -16.01
CA MET A 1 -2.75 15.00 -15.13
C MET A 1 -2.39 15.83 -13.91
N PRO A 2 -3.23 16.76 -13.43
CA PRO A 2 -2.96 17.51 -12.21
C PRO A 2 -2.84 16.55 -11.02
N LYS A 3 -1.77 16.67 -10.22
CA LYS A 3 -1.58 15.89 -8.98
C LYS A 3 -2.76 16.15 -8.04
N ARG A 4 -3.68 15.19 -7.91
CA ARG A 4 -4.79 15.27 -6.95
C ARG A 4 -4.24 15.25 -5.53
N ARG A 5 -4.92 15.93 -4.60
CA ARG A 5 -4.60 15.86 -3.17
C ARG A 5 -4.67 14.40 -2.69
N TYR A 6 -3.66 13.96 -1.95
CA TYR A 6 -3.47 12.61 -1.40
C TYR A 6 -4.73 11.94 -0.82
N THR A 7 -5.64 12.70 -0.21
CA THR A 7 -6.86 12.18 0.43
C THR A 7 -8.04 11.91 -0.51
N ARG A 8 -7.90 12.19 -1.82
CA ARG A 8 -9.04 12.16 -2.76
C ARG A 8 -9.08 10.96 -3.71
N TYR A 9 -8.09 10.07 -3.70
CA TYR A 9 -8.16 8.87 -4.54
C TYR A 9 -9.28 7.96 -4.04
N THR A 10 -10.25 7.67 -4.91
CA THR A 10 -11.28 6.66 -4.67
C THR A 10 -10.94 5.34 -5.37
N PHE A 11 -11.73 4.31 -5.06
CA PHE A 11 -11.63 3.03 -5.76
C PHE A 11 -11.95 3.21 -7.25
N GLU A 12 -13.01 3.95 -7.55
CA GLU A 12 -13.49 4.25 -8.90
C GLU A 12 -12.44 5.02 -9.71
N ASP A 13 -11.72 5.95 -9.06
CA ASP A 13 -10.58 6.63 -9.69
C ASP A 13 -9.49 5.65 -10.11
N THR A 14 -9.16 4.69 -9.23
CA THR A 14 -8.14 3.67 -9.51
C THR A 14 -8.58 2.78 -10.67
N GLN A 15 -9.86 2.37 -10.67
CA GLN A 15 -10.44 1.56 -11.74
C GLN A 15 -10.45 2.29 -13.08
N ARG A 16 -10.82 3.58 -13.12
CA ARG A 16 -10.75 4.38 -14.35
C ARG A 16 -9.31 4.56 -14.80
N ALA A 17 -8.40 4.87 -13.88
CA ALA A 17 -7.00 5.08 -14.21
C ALA A 17 -6.39 3.84 -14.86
N ILE A 18 -6.57 2.65 -14.27
CA ILE A 18 -6.02 1.42 -14.83
C ILE A 18 -6.61 1.10 -16.20
N GLN A 19 -7.91 1.38 -16.45
CA GLN A 19 -8.53 1.18 -17.76
C GLN A 19 -7.97 2.10 -18.84
N HIS A 20 -7.74 3.38 -18.51
CA HIS A 20 -7.26 4.39 -19.46
C HIS A 20 -5.74 4.37 -19.68
N GLN A 21 -4.96 3.89 -18.70
CA GLN A 21 -3.49 4.00 -18.69
C GLN A 21 -2.77 2.66 -18.83
N GLN A 22 -3.46 1.60 -19.28
CA GLN A 22 -2.91 0.25 -19.48
C GLN A 22 -1.55 0.26 -20.20
N TRP A 23 -1.50 0.88 -21.38
CA TRP A 23 -0.28 0.96 -22.18
C TRP A 23 0.85 1.73 -21.49
N GLN A 24 0.54 2.86 -20.85
CA GLN A 24 1.55 3.68 -20.16
C GLN A 24 2.10 2.98 -18.93
N ALA A 25 1.27 2.19 -18.24
CA ALA A 25 1.67 1.41 -17.07
C ALA A 25 2.32 0.06 -17.43
N GLY A 26 2.42 -0.30 -18.71
CA GLY A 26 2.97 -1.58 -19.16
C GLY A 26 2.16 -2.78 -18.66
N VAL A 27 0.83 -2.65 -18.62
CA VAL A 27 -0.09 -3.68 -18.14
C VAL A 27 -1.28 -3.82 -19.07
N ARG A 28 -1.84 -5.04 -19.15
CA ARG A 28 -3.07 -5.32 -19.89
C ARG A 28 -4.06 -6.05 -19.00
N VAL A 29 -5.24 -5.48 -18.81
CA VAL A 29 -6.33 -6.12 -18.06
C VAL A 29 -6.89 -7.29 -18.88
N ILE A 30 -6.99 -8.46 -18.26
CA ILE A 30 -7.54 -9.65 -18.90
C ILE A 30 -9.07 -9.63 -18.76
N ALA A 31 -9.78 -9.64 -19.88
CA ALA A 31 -11.24 -9.59 -19.90
C ALA A 31 -11.87 -10.80 -19.20
N GLY A 32 -13.02 -10.60 -18.53
CA GLY A 32 -13.77 -11.66 -17.86
C GLY A 32 -13.18 -12.14 -16.52
N THR A 33 -12.08 -11.55 -16.05
CA THR A 33 -11.41 -11.98 -14.79
C THR A 33 -11.81 -11.15 -13.56
N ALA A 34 -12.57 -10.08 -13.77
CA ALA A 34 -13.01 -9.19 -12.71
C ALA A 34 -13.96 -9.90 -11.74
N SER A 35 -13.78 -9.69 -10.43
CA SER A 35 -14.78 -10.09 -9.42
C SER A 35 -16.08 -9.30 -9.59
N ALA A 36 -17.19 -9.77 -9.00
CA ALA A 36 -18.49 -9.09 -9.11
C ALA A 36 -18.47 -7.60 -8.68
N ASN A 37 -17.56 -7.22 -7.79
CA ASN A 37 -17.38 -5.83 -7.34
C ASN A 37 -16.21 -5.09 -8.01
N GLY A 38 -15.56 -5.70 -9.00
CA GLY A 38 -14.44 -5.12 -9.75
C GLY A 38 -13.15 -4.92 -8.94
N ARG A 39 -13.09 -5.36 -7.68
CA ARG A 39 -11.92 -5.12 -6.81
C ARG A 39 -10.77 -6.05 -7.07
N ARG A 40 -11.02 -7.21 -7.67
CA ARG A 40 -9.98 -8.13 -8.11
C ARG A 40 -10.06 -8.27 -9.62
N ILE A 41 -8.92 -8.20 -10.28
CA ILE A 41 -8.78 -8.46 -11.72
C ILE A 41 -7.50 -9.27 -11.95
N GLN A 42 -7.41 -9.91 -13.11
CA GLN A 42 -6.13 -10.42 -13.61
C GLN A 42 -5.54 -9.42 -14.60
N ILE A 43 -4.24 -9.16 -14.49
CA ILE A 43 -3.49 -8.33 -15.44
C ILE A 43 -2.31 -9.12 -15.99
N TYR A 44 -1.96 -8.90 -17.25
CA TYR A 44 -0.63 -9.23 -17.76
C TYR A 44 0.29 -8.04 -17.49
N SER A 45 1.40 -8.26 -16.79
CA SER A 45 2.41 -7.22 -16.54
C SER A 45 3.61 -7.41 -17.44
N GLU A 46 3.99 -6.39 -18.20
CA GLU A 46 5.21 -6.40 -19.02
C GLU A 46 6.46 -6.44 -18.14
N LYS A 47 6.45 -5.72 -17.01
CA LYS A 47 7.54 -5.71 -16.03
C LYS A 47 7.81 -7.10 -15.48
N HIS A 48 6.76 -7.83 -15.10
CA HIS A 48 6.89 -9.17 -14.49
C HIS A 48 6.80 -10.31 -15.51
N ARG A 49 6.50 -10.01 -16.78
CA ARG A 49 6.34 -10.96 -17.90
C ARG A 49 5.41 -12.14 -17.60
N ARG A 50 4.35 -11.90 -16.83
CA ARG A 50 3.38 -12.93 -16.42
C ARG A 50 2.02 -12.32 -16.09
N ASN A 51 1.01 -13.18 -16.00
CA ASN A 51 -0.28 -12.82 -15.43
C ASN A 51 -0.17 -12.73 -13.90
N LEU A 52 -0.81 -11.72 -13.32
CA LEU A 52 -0.88 -11.47 -11.89
C LEU A 52 -2.33 -11.29 -11.48
N TRP A 53 -2.73 -11.96 -10.41
CA TRP A 53 -3.95 -11.61 -9.68
C TRP A 53 -3.71 -10.36 -8.85
N VAL A 54 -4.46 -9.30 -9.14
CA VAL A 54 -4.29 -8.01 -8.47
C VAL A 54 -5.55 -7.53 -7.79
N VAL A 55 -5.35 -6.85 -6.67
CA VAL A 55 -6.41 -6.11 -5.99
C VAL A 55 -6.31 -4.61 -6.33
N LEU A 56 -7.45 -4.03 -6.67
CA LEU A 56 -7.59 -2.59 -6.90
C LEU A 56 -7.92 -1.90 -5.56
N LEU A 57 -7.04 -0.97 -5.15
CA LEU A 57 -7.20 -0.21 -3.92
C LEU A 57 -7.08 1.29 -4.19
N ALA A 58 -7.86 2.09 -3.47
CA ALA A 58 -7.69 3.55 -3.54
C ALA A 58 -6.29 3.99 -3.02
N ARG A 59 -5.78 3.28 -2.01
CA ARG A 59 -4.50 3.52 -1.34
C ARG A 59 -3.85 2.20 -0.96
N SER A 60 -2.52 2.10 -1.01
CA SER A 60 -1.83 0.87 -0.59
C SER A 60 -2.03 0.54 0.90
N SER A 61 -2.20 1.53 1.78
CA SER A 61 -2.51 1.35 3.21
C SER A 61 -3.84 0.64 3.45
N HIS A 62 -4.71 0.59 2.43
CA HIS A 62 -5.94 -0.18 2.50
C HIS A 62 -5.70 -1.69 2.55
N TRP A 63 -4.51 -2.15 2.15
CA TRP A 63 -4.04 -3.52 2.34
C TRP A 63 -4.23 -3.96 3.80
N TYR A 64 -3.73 -3.17 4.75
CA TYR A 64 -3.89 -3.43 6.18
C TYR A 64 -5.28 -3.11 6.71
N ARG A 65 -5.91 -2.04 6.18
CA ARG A 65 -7.27 -1.66 6.59
C ARG A 65 -8.27 -2.80 6.36
N TYR A 66 -8.13 -3.49 5.25
CA TYR A 66 -8.97 -4.62 4.84
C TYR A 66 -8.39 -5.98 5.24
N CYS A 67 -7.31 -6.01 6.02
CA CYS A 67 -6.65 -7.22 6.51
C CYS A 67 -6.18 -8.16 5.38
N LEU A 68 -5.88 -7.63 4.20
CA LEU A 68 -5.42 -8.45 3.06
C LEU A 68 -4.05 -9.08 3.34
N ASN A 69 -3.30 -8.52 4.29
CA ASN A 69 -2.05 -9.09 4.80
C ASN A 69 -2.22 -10.36 5.65
N THR A 70 -3.44 -10.68 6.10
CA THR A 70 -3.70 -11.85 6.98
C THR A 70 -4.43 -12.98 6.28
N TYR A 71 -5.02 -12.73 5.10
CA TYR A 71 -5.69 -13.78 4.32
C TYR A 71 -4.74 -14.32 3.26
N ASP A 72 -4.76 -15.64 3.06
CA ASP A 72 -4.34 -16.17 1.77
C ASP A 72 -5.46 -15.88 0.76
N CYS A 73 -5.35 -14.71 0.14
CA CYS A 73 -6.35 -14.23 -0.80
C CYS A 73 -5.94 -14.46 -2.26
N GLY A 74 -4.83 -15.18 -2.51
CA GLY A 74 -4.29 -15.41 -3.86
C GLY A 74 -3.90 -14.13 -4.61
N ILE A 75 -3.80 -12.99 -3.92
CA ILE A 75 -3.41 -11.71 -4.51
C ILE A 75 -1.89 -11.62 -4.59
N GLU A 76 -1.39 -11.40 -5.80
CA GLU A 76 0.03 -11.37 -6.10
C GLU A 76 0.59 -9.95 -6.18
N ALA A 77 -0.25 -8.95 -6.45
CA ALA A 77 0.13 -7.54 -6.47
C ALA A 77 -1.07 -6.60 -6.21
N ILE A 78 -0.78 -5.33 -5.96
CA ILE A 78 -1.79 -4.27 -5.77
C ILE A 78 -1.71 -3.28 -6.92
N VAL A 79 -2.85 -2.85 -7.44
CA VAL A 79 -2.95 -1.62 -8.22
C VAL A 79 -3.58 -0.57 -7.30
N ALA A 80 -2.80 0.43 -6.93
CA ALA A 80 -3.21 1.45 -5.98
C ALA A 80 -3.37 2.81 -6.66
N GLY A 81 -4.43 3.55 -6.34
CA GLY A 81 -4.54 4.96 -6.74
C GLY A 81 -3.33 5.79 -6.30
N THR A 82 -2.87 5.57 -5.07
CA THR A 82 -1.60 6.10 -4.57
C THR A 82 -0.90 5.14 -3.60
N HIS A 83 0.42 5.09 -3.66
CA HIS A 83 1.26 4.28 -2.79
C HIS A 83 1.73 5.06 -1.56
N ASP A 84 1.24 4.66 -0.39
CA ASP A 84 1.32 5.33 0.91
C ASP A 84 1.66 4.43 2.09
N SER A 85 2.05 3.18 1.83
CA SER A 85 2.37 2.22 2.89
C SER A 85 3.33 1.18 2.37
N CYS A 86 4.17 0.65 3.25
CA CYS A 86 5.03 -0.49 2.97
C CYS A 86 4.17 -1.75 3.01
N VAL A 87 4.20 -2.62 1.99
CA VAL A 87 3.40 -3.87 1.95
C VAL A 87 4.22 -5.04 1.40
N SER A 88 3.75 -6.27 1.60
CA SER A 88 4.50 -7.51 1.26
C SER A 88 4.37 -7.97 -0.19
N VAL A 89 3.61 -7.26 -1.04
CA VAL A 89 3.41 -7.58 -2.45
C VAL A 89 3.81 -6.38 -3.32
N PRO A 90 4.16 -6.58 -4.60
CA PRO A 90 4.43 -5.48 -5.52
C PRO A 90 3.22 -4.55 -5.67
N ILE A 91 3.46 -3.27 -5.90
CA ILE A 91 2.42 -2.26 -6.10
C ILE A 91 2.64 -1.51 -7.40
N LEU A 92 1.63 -1.45 -8.25
CA LEU A 92 1.52 -0.45 -9.31
C LEU A 92 0.79 0.79 -8.78
N ALA A 93 1.47 1.92 -8.68
CA ALA A 93 0.91 3.19 -8.24
C ALA A 93 0.40 3.99 -9.43
N MET A 94 -0.92 4.23 -9.51
CA MET A 94 -1.54 4.90 -10.67
C MET A 94 -1.27 6.41 -10.72
N ASP A 95 -0.90 7.04 -9.59
CA ASP A 95 -0.54 8.45 -9.55
C ASP A 95 0.86 8.75 -10.10
N THR A 96 1.75 7.75 -10.14
CA THR A 96 3.10 7.84 -10.74
C THR A 96 3.28 6.96 -11.97
N LEU A 97 2.41 5.97 -12.17
CA LEU A 97 2.56 4.89 -13.16
C LEU A 97 3.82 4.04 -12.93
N GLU A 98 4.25 3.93 -11.67
CA GLU A 98 5.46 3.20 -11.29
C GLU A 98 5.13 1.93 -10.52
N TRP A 99 5.92 0.90 -10.79
CA TRP A 99 5.92 -0.34 -10.02
C TRP A 99 6.91 -0.24 -8.86
N HIS A 100 6.42 -0.45 -7.65
CA HIS A 100 7.19 -0.57 -6.43
C HIS A 100 7.34 -2.04 -6.03
N GLU A 101 8.57 -2.42 -5.68
CA GLU A 101 8.86 -3.77 -5.19
C GLU A 101 8.24 -4.01 -3.79
N PRO A 102 8.08 -5.28 -3.37
CA PRO A 102 7.67 -5.61 -2.01
C PRO A 102 8.54 -4.91 -0.97
N TYR A 103 7.92 -4.49 0.13
CA TYR A 103 8.54 -3.82 1.27
C TYR A 103 9.18 -2.46 0.98
N LYS A 104 8.99 -1.97 -0.25
CA LYS A 104 9.41 -0.62 -0.63
C LYS A 104 8.29 0.37 -0.36
N THR A 105 8.69 1.61 -0.19
CA THR A 105 7.77 2.75 -0.10
C THR A 105 8.11 3.68 -1.25
N ARG A 106 7.17 4.57 -1.61
CA ARG A 106 7.43 5.64 -2.59
C ARG A 106 8.69 6.47 -2.25
N PHE A 107 9.10 6.48 -0.98
CA PHE A 107 10.21 7.27 -0.48
C PHE A 107 11.50 6.48 -0.33
N GLU A 108 11.71 5.38 -1.03
CA GLU A 108 12.98 4.66 -0.88
C GLU A 108 14.22 5.50 -1.20
N HIS A 109 14.08 6.51 -2.05
CA HIS A 109 15.14 7.52 -2.30
C HIS A 109 15.12 8.72 -1.34
N SER A 110 14.19 8.74 -0.38
CA SER A 110 13.94 9.84 0.58
C SER A 110 13.84 9.36 2.03
N LEU A 111 14.19 8.09 2.27
CA LEU A 111 14.57 7.55 3.56
C LEU A 111 16.01 7.03 3.41
N PRO A 112 17.02 7.83 3.79
CA PRO A 112 16.91 9.08 4.54
C PRO A 112 16.51 10.26 3.63
N LEU A 113 16.01 11.32 4.25
CA LEU A 113 15.77 12.63 3.61
C LEU A 113 16.96 13.01 2.68
N PRO A 114 16.73 13.82 1.63
CA PRO A 114 17.76 14.20 0.66
C PRO A 114 19.08 14.55 1.36
N LYS A 115 20.19 14.03 0.80
CA LYS A 115 21.56 14.25 1.30
C LYS A 115 21.74 15.73 1.69
N GLY A 116 21.90 15.98 2.98
CA GLY A 116 21.95 17.33 3.57
C GLY A 116 21.00 17.55 4.75
N LEU A 117 20.04 16.65 4.99
CA LEU A 117 19.22 16.65 6.20
C LEU A 117 19.79 15.70 7.25
N ASP A 118 20.69 16.21 8.09
CA ASP A 118 21.05 15.55 9.33
C ASP A 118 19.81 15.55 10.25
N ILE A 119 19.20 14.38 10.42
CA ILE A 119 17.94 14.20 11.16
C ILE A 119 18.14 14.47 12.66
N ARG A 120 19.38 14.48 13.16
CA ARG A 120 19.71 14.94 14.51
C ARG A 120 19.53 16.45 14.68
N GLN A 121 19.63 17.21 13.58
CA GLN A 121 19.55 18.68 13.56
C GLN A 121 18.13 19.20 13.25
N HIS A 122 17.25 18.37 12.67
CA HIS A 122 15.89 18.78 12.27
C HIS A 122 14.80 17.74 12.61
N PRO A 123 14.56 17.44 13.91
CA PRO A 123 13.49 16.54 14.35
C PRO A 123 12.09 16.95 13.84
N ASP A 124 11.87 18.25 13.61
CA ASP A 124 10.58 18.82 13.23
C ASP A 124 10.09 18.38 11.85
N ARG A 125 10.97 18.18 10.86
CA ARG A 125 10.51 17.83 9.49
C ARG A 125 9.97 16.42 9.38
N PHE A 126 10.60 15.46 10.07
CA PHE A 126 10.06 14.12 10.15
C PHE A 126 8.79 14.09 11.01
N GLU A 127 8.75 14.82 12.13
CA GLU A 127 7.53 14.91 12.93
C GLU A 127 6.37 15.53 12.14
N LEU A 128 6.62 16.56 11.34
CA LEU A 128 5.64 17.14 10.42
C LEU A 128 5.17 16.11 9.38
N PHE A 129 6.10 15.34 8.81
CA PHE A 129 5.77 14.28 7.86
C PHE A 129 4.97 13.14 8.51
N ARG A 130 5.38 12.66 9.68
CA ARG A 130 4.69 11.61 10.46
C ARG A 130 3.29 12.05 10.87
N ARG A 131 3.13 13.31 11.28
CA ARG A 131 1.81 13.88 11.64
C ARG A 131 0.90 14.02 10.43
N SER A 132 1.44 14.00 9.21
CA SER A 132 0.61 13.84 8.03
C SER A 132 0.04 12.42 7.97
N HIS A 133 -1.20 12.27 7.52
CA HIS A 133 -1.81 10.96 7.30
C HIS A 133 -0.92 10.05 6.43
N TYR A 134 -0.22 10.63 5.46
CA TYR A 134 0.67 9.90 4.56
C TYR A 134 1.88 9.30 5.30
N GLY A 135 2.60 10.14 6.05
CA GLY A 135 3.78 9.67 6.80
C GLY A 135 3.42 8.71 7.93
N HIS A 136 2.25 8.89 8.54
CA HIS A 136 1.72 7.91 9.50
C HIS A 136 1.50 6.53 8.87
N CYS A 137 0.85 6.46 7.70
CA CYS A 137 0.63 5.19 6.99
C CYS A 137 1.92 4.50 6.54
N VAL A 138 2.94 5.28 6.14
CA VAL A 138 4.26 4.76 5.79
C VAL A 138 4.94 4.15 7.01
N LEU A 139 4.97 4.87 8.14
CA LEU A 139 5.58 4.39 9.38
C LEU A 139 4.87 3.14 9.90
N VAL A 140 3.54 3.14 9.97
CA VAL A 140 2.76 1.99 10.43
C VAL A 140 2.96 0.78 9.54
N GLY A 141 2.93 0.93 8.22
CA GLY A 141 3.20 -0.17 7.29
C GLY A 141 4.60 -0.75 7.48
N ALA A 142 5.62 0.13 7.60
CA ALA A 142 7.00 -0.27 7.84
C ALA A 142 7.19 -1.04 9.16
N LEU A 143 6.46 -0.64 10.21
CA LEU A 143 6.45 -1.34 11.50
C LEU A 143 5.74 -2.70 11.41
N ILE A 144 4.64 -2.81 10.67
CA ILE A 144 3.93 -4.08 10.48
C ILE A 144 4.82 -5.11 9.79
N VAL A 145 5.61 -4.70 8.79
CA VAL A 145 6.55 -5.58 8.09
C VAL A 145 7.89 -5.76 8.83
N GLY A 146 8.12 -5.06 9.94
CA GLY A 146 9.31 -5.22 10.77
C GLY A 146 10.58 -4.56 10.22
N ARG A 147 10.49 -3.43 9.49
CA ARG A 147 11.68 -2.69 9.05
C ARG A 147 12.44 -2.10 10.25
N GLN A 148 13.74 -2.40 10.36
CA GLN A 148 14.58 -1.98 11.49
C GLN A 148 14.59 -0.45 11.66
N GLU A 149 14.75 0.31 10.58
CA GLU A 149 14.73 1.78 10.60
C GLU A 149 13.45 2.36 11.24
N ALA A 150 12.31 1.69 11.03
CA ALA A 150 11.03 2.13 11.59
C ALA A 150 10.95 1.79 13.09
N ILE A 151 11.50 0.64 13.49
CA ILE A 151 11.59 0.21 14.90
C ILE A 151 12.50 1.17 15.68
N ASP A 152 13.70 1.44 15.15
CA ASP A 152 14.65 2.38 15.75
C ASP A 152 14.01 3.76 15.92
N ARG A 153 13.24 4.19 14.92
CA ARG A 153 12.51 5.46 14.96
C ARG A 153 11.40 5.47 16.00
N LEU A 154 10.61 4.40 16.10
CA LEU A 154 9.56 4.24 17.11
C LEU A 154 10.11 4.40 18.54
N MET A 155 11.33 3.91 18.79
CA MET A 155 12.00 4.02 20.10
C MET A 155 12.37 5.47 20.46
N THR A 156 12.49 6.38 19.49
CA THR A 156 12.77 7.80 19.73
C THR A 156 11.56 8.60 20.20
N PHE A 157 10.33 8.07 20.09
CA PHE A 157 9.13 8.79 20.48
C PHE A 157 8.85 8.76 21.99
N PRO A 158 8.10 9.77 22.49
CA PRO A 158 7.57 9.76 23.85
C PRO A 158 6.79 8.48 24.17
N PRO A 159 6.81 7.97 25.42
CA PRO A 159 6.19 6.70 25.78
C PRO A 159 4.72 6.57 25.38
N ARG A 160 3.95 7.65 25.47
CA ARG A 160 2.53 7.67 25.05
C ARG A 160 2.37 7.42 23.55
N THR A 161 3.05 8.22 22.72
CA THR A 161 3.02 8.08 21.26
C THR A 161 3.47 6.70 20.80
N ARG A 162 4.51 6.16 21.44
CA ARG A 162 4.99 4.80 21.17
C ARG A 162 3.92 3.76 21.43
N ARG A 163 3.30 3.77 22.61
CA ARG A 163 2.22 2.84 22.99
C ARG A 163 1.02 2.93 22.04
N ASP A 164 0.65 4.14 21.62
CA ASP A 164 -0.45 4.36 20.69
C ASP A 164 -0.15 3.72 19.31
N ILE A 165 1.05 3.95 18.77
CA ILE A 165 1.49 3.37 17.50
C ILE A 165 1.63 1.85 17.60
N GLU A 166 2.23 1.33 18.68
CA GLU A 166 2.33 -0.12 18.90
C GLU A 166 0.96 -0.78 19.00
N GLY A 167 0.00 -0.14 19.67
CA GLY A 167 -1.39 -0.59 19.75
C GLY A 167 -2.03 -0.64 18.37
N GLU A 168 -1.80 0.38 17.54
CA GLU A 168 -2.27 0.40 16.16
C GLU A 168 -1.63 -0.69 15.29
N VAL A 169 -0.30 -0.85 15.36
CA VAL A 169 0.44 -1.90 14.62
C VAL A 169 -0.07 -3.27 15.03
N ARG A 170 -0.21 -3.54 16.33
CA ARG A 170 -0.76 -4.81 16.84
C ARG A 170 -2.17 -5.05 16.31
N ARG A 171 -3.02 -4.03 16.35
CA ARG A 171 -4.39 -4.08 15.84
C ARG A 171 -4.43 -4.35 14.35
N LEU A 172 -3.58 -3.75 13.52
CA LEU A 172 -3.57 -3.93 12.07
C LEU A 172 -2.89 -5.23 11.63
N ARG A 173 -1.83 -5.66 12.35
CA ARG A 173 -1.11 -6.91 12.09
C ARG A 173 -1.95 -8.13 12.41
N HIS A 174 -2.72 -8.08 13.50
CA HIS A 174 -3.50 -9.20 14.03
C HIS A 174 -5.00 -8.91 14.05
N ARG A 175 -5.48 -7.97 13.22
CA ARG A 175 -6.89 -7.63 13.20
C ARG A 175 -7.68 -8.90 12.92
N ARG A 176 -8.61 -9.25 13.81
CA ARG A 176 -9.58 -10.30 13.49
C ARG A 176 -10.25 -9.92 12.17
N PRO A 177 -10.35 -10.86 11.22
CA PRO A 177 -11.14 -10.70 10.01
C PRO A 177 -12.43 -9.95 10.28
N GLY A 178 -12.54 -8.71 9.79
CA GLY A 178 -13.86 -8.12 9.56
C GLY A 178 -14.53 -8.84 8.38
N ARG A 179 -15.68 -8.37 7.90
CA ARG A 179 -16.20 -8.85 6.60
C ARG A 179 -15.09 -8.61 5.55
N PRO A 180 -14.47 -9.67 4.99
CA PRO A 180 -13.38 -9.50 4.05
C PRO A 180 -13.87 -8.70 2.84
N LEU A 181 -12.97 -8.01 2.15
CA LEU A 181 -13.30 -7.59 0.79
C LEU A 181 -13.69 -8.85 0.02
N GLN A 182 -14.86 -8.83 -0.61
CA GLN A 182 -15.29 -9.94 -1.44
C GLN A 182 -14.44 -9.94 -2.71
N LEU A 183 -13.34 -10.69 -2.70
CA LEU A 183 -12.42 -10.78 -3.83
C LEU A 183 -12.77 -11.95 -4.76
N TRP A 184 -13.47 -12.96 -4.24
CA TRP A 184 -13.89 -14.15 -4.96
C TRP A 184 -15.42 -14.26 -4.91
N ASP A 185 -16.04 -14.61 -6.04
CA ASP A 185 -17.49 -14.81 -6.14
C ASP A 185 -17.90 -16.17 -5.56
N THR A 186 -16.97 -17.11 -5.53
CA THR A 186 -17.02 -18.38 -4.80
C THR A 186 -15.71 -18.53 -4.05
N ILE A 187 -15.75 -18.62 -2.72
CA ILE A 187 -14.62 -19.17 -1.97
C ILE A 187 -14.59 -20.65 -2.34
N PRO A 188 -13.55 -21.20 -2.97
CA PRO A 188 -13.42 -22.64 -3.06
C PRO A 188 -13.44 -23.15 -1.62
N LYS A 189 -14.41 -24.00 -1.28
CA LYS A 189 -14.35 -24.73 -0.02
C LYS A 189 -13.15 -25.66 -0.15
N GLU A 190 -12.00 -25.23 0.36
CA GLU A 190 -10.89 -26.14 0.59
C GLU A 190 -11.32 -27.08 1.73
N HIS A 191 -11.31 -28.38 1.41
CA HIS A 191 -11.56 -29.50 2.32
C HIS A 191 -10.34 -29.78 3.19
#